data_AF-A0A914AM96-F1
#
_entry.id   AF-A0A914AM96-F1
#
_cell.length_a   1.000
_cell.length_b   1.000
_cell.length_c   1.000
_cell.angle_alpha   90.00
_cell.angle_beta   90.00
_cell.angle_gamma   90.00
#
_symmetry.space_group_name_H-M   'P 1'
#
loop_
_entity.id
_entity.type
_entity.pdbx_description
1 polymer ?
#
loop_
_entity_poly.entity_id
_entity_poly.type
_entity_poly.pdbx_seq_one_letter_code
_entity_poly.pdbx_strand_id
1 'polypeptide(L)'
;MATSMVHLCRSNFLRIPCLCSQTARSFFTMNGALCFRATQLLYAEPPKKKKRVDPKQEMMRQQRILKRMKKIQFKMGDPELKPIEEFRTDKKLLLDDKRKRDTPALTYEEQERRALLQKDWARHKFQEHVTETNLIQALLRSQEKALKELRAESEELYQQAIQADSNLFPFEVKGPVYTPPIPGYAKDSPDGEYVDISKQYK
;
A
#
# COMPACT_ATOMS: atom_id res chain seq x y z
N MET A 1 9.77 0.70 -16.17
CA MET A 1 8.95 1.04 -14.99
C MET A 1 7.94 2.11 -15.38
N ALA A 2 6.73 1.93 -14.89
CA ALA A 2 5.49 2.53 -15.38
C ALA A 2 5.44 4.06 -15.26
N THR A 3 4.97 4.70 -16.32
CA THR A 3 4.47 6.08 -16.28
C THR A 3 3.00 6.06 -15.90
N SER A 4 2.69 6.44 -14.66
CA SER A 4 1.33 6.70 -14.18
C SER A 4 0.86 8.07 -14.70
N MET A 5 -0.18 8.06 -15.53
CA MET A 5 -0.94 9.24 -15.93
C MET A 5 -1.95 9.59 -14.83
N VAL A 6 -1.79 10.73 -14.19
CA VAL A 6 -2.82 11.30 -13.31
C VAL A 6 -3.80 12.10 -14.18
N HIS A 7 -5.00 11.55 -14.37
CA HIS A 7 -6.14 12.25 -14.94
C HIS A 7 -6.67 13.28 -13.93
N LEU A 8 -6.61 14.56 -14.30
CA LEU A 8 -7.29 15.63 -13.57
C LEU A 8 -8.68 15.84 -14.19
N CYS A 9 -9.71 15.26 -13.59
CA CYS A 9 -11.10 15.65 -13.83
C CYS A 9 -11.29 17.11 -13.35
N ARG A 10 -11.60 18.01 -14.28
CA ARG A 10 -12.20 19.31 -13.94
C ARG A 10 -13.64 19.32 -14.42
N SER A 11 -14.52 19.12 -13.45
CA SER A 11 -15.93 19.48 -13.48
C SER A 11 -16.08 20.95 -13.87
N ASN A 12 -16.80 21.23 -14.95
CA ASN A 12 -17.25 22.60 -15.24
C ASN A 12 -18.76 22.63 -15.41
N PHE A 13 -19.33 23.53 -14.64
CA PHE A 13 -20.73 23.87 -14.48
C PHE A 13 -21.45 24.09 -15.81
N LEU A 14 -22.60 23.44 -15.94
CA LEU A 14 -23.59 23.70 -16.98
C LEU A 14 -24.25 25.06 -16.71
N ARG A 15 -24.02 26.03 -17.60
CA ARG A 15 -24.91 27.18 -17.76
C ARG A 15 -25.55 27.07 -19.15
N ILE A 16 -26.80 26.65 -19.15
CA ILE A 16 -27.72 26.77 -20.27
C ILE A 16 -28.18 28.24 -20.31
N PRO A 17 -28.17 28.89 -21.47
CA PRO A 17 -29.44 29.45 -21.89
C PRO A 17 -29.70 29.40 -23.42
N CYS A 18 -30.99 29.22 -23.68
CA CYS A 18 -31.80 29.94 -24.67
C CYS A 18 -31.56 29.69 -26.17
N LEU A 19 -32.46 28.84 -26.70
CA LEU A 19 -33.18 28.95 -27.97
C LEU A 19 -32.86 30.17 -28.85
N CYS A 20 -32.38 29.89 -30.06
CA CYS A 20 -32.81 30.65 -31.23
C CYS A 20 -33.01 29.67 -32.40
N SER A 21 -34.22 29.70 -32.93
CA SER A 21 -34.72 28.84 -34.01
C SER A 21 -34.25 29.30 -35.39
N GLN A 22 -34.40 28.39 -36.36
CA GLN A 22 -34.45 28.60 -37.83
C GLN A 22 -33.06 28.61 -38.50
N THR A 23 -32.75 27.81 -39.51
CA THR A 23 -33.53 27.03 -40.49
C THR A 23 -32.72 25.78 -40.85
N ALA A 24 -33.32 24.59 -40.73
CA ALA A 24 -32.72 23.37 -41.26
C ALA A 24 -33.10 23.24 -42.74
N ARG A 25 -32.13 23.40 -43.65
CA ARG A 25 -32.25 22.87 -45.02
C ARG A 25 -31.68 21.46 -45.00
N SER A 26 -32.56 20.48 -44.86
CA SER A 26 -32.24 19.06 -44.69
C SER A 26 -32.34 18.28 -46.00
N PHE A 27 -31.64 18.70 -47.05
CA PHE A 27 -31.49 17.85 -48.25
C PHE A 27 -30.07 17.93 -48.78
N PHE A 28 -29.35 16.80 -48.68
CA PHE A 28 -28.05 16.57 -49.27
C PHE A 28 -28.11 15.25 -50.04
N THR A 29 -27.75 15.26 -51.32
CA THR A 29 -27.96 14.15 -52.26
C THR A 29 -26.69 13.35 -52.59
N MET A 30 -25.64 13.41 -51.76
CA MET A 30 -24.45 12.58 -51.98
C MET A 30 -24.30 11.47 -50.94
N ASN A 31 -24.06 10.25 -51.44
CA ASN A 31 -23.74 9.06 -50.66
C ASN A 31 -22.34 9.18 -50.06
N GLY A 32 -22.25 9.65 -48.82
CA GLY A 32 -21.02 9.66 -48.01
C GLY A 32 -21.36 9.80 -46.52
N ALA A 33 -20.52 9.24 -45.65
CA ALA A 33 -20.75 9.28 -44.20
C ALA A 33 -20.73 10.73 -43.67
N LEU A 34 -21.84 11.17 -43.06
CA LEU A 34 -21.98 12.49 -42.49
C LEU A 34 -21.22 12.60 -41.17
N CYS A 35 -19.99 13.11 -41.24
CA CYS A 35 -19.18 13.47 -40.07
C CYS A 35 -19.70 14.77 -39.42
N PHE A 36 -20.90 14.74 -38.82
CA PHE A 36 -21.39 15.88 -38.03
C PHE A 36 -20.57 16.00 -36.74
N ARG A 37 -19.64 16.97 -36.72
CA ARG A 37 -18.95 17.37 -35.49
C ARG A 37 -19.72 18.52 -34.85
N ALA A 38 -20.53 18.21 -33.84
CA ALA A 38 -21.27 19.21 -33.05
C ALA A 38 -20.38 19.95 -32.02
N THR A 39 -19.06 20.00 -32.22
CA THR A 39 -18.18 20.81 -31.39
C THR A 39 -18.26 22.25 -31.86
N GLN A 40 -18.55 23.17 -30.96
CA GLN A 40 -18.57 24.60 -31.23
C GLN A 40 -17.26 25.01 -31.91
N LEU A 41 -17.33 25.61 -33.10
CA LEU A 41 -16.18 26.19 -33.78
C LEU A 41 -15.67 27.34 -32.91
N LEU A 42 -14.77 27.04 -31.99
CA LEU A 42 -13.98 28.06 -31.32
C LEU A 42 -13.10 28.67 -32.42
N TYR A 43 -13.48 29.84 -32.92
CA TYR A 43 -12.65 30.71 -33.77
C TYR A 43 -11.43 31.25 -33.00
N ALA A 44 -10.85 30.45 -32.09
CA ALA A 44 -9.59 30.74 -31.48
C ALA A 44 -8.50 30.56 -32.54
N GLU A 45 -7.66 31.58 -32.69
CA GLU A 45 -6.43 31.50 -33.48
C GLU A 45 -5.67 30.21 -33.09
N PRO A 46 -5.18 29.41 -34.06
CA PRO A 46 -4.38 28.23 -33.75
C PRO A 46 -3.30 28.58 -32.73
N PRO A 47 -3.14 27.82 -31.62
CA PRO A 47 -2.27 28.23 -30.54
C PRO A 47 -0.85 28.40 -31.09
N LYS A 48 -0.34 29.63 -31.01
CA LYS A 48 0.99 30.00 -31.49
C LYS A 48 2.01 29.03 -30.89
N LYS A 49 2.88 28.48 -31.76
CA LYS A 49 3.93 27.55 -31.36
C LYS A 49 4.66 28.11 -30.14
N LYS A 50 4.63 27.37 -29.01
CA LYS A 50 5.33 27.79 -27.80
C LYS A 50 6.80 28.03 -28.15
N LYS A 51 7.28 29.25 -27.91
CA LYS A 51 8.69 29.60 -28.13
C LYS A 51 9.55 28.74 -27.21
N ARG A 52 10.60 28.14 -27.77
CA ARG A 52 11.59 27.39 -26.98
C ARG A 52 12.20 28.36 -25.96
N VAL A 53 12.21 27.96 -24.70
CA VAL A 53 12.79 28.76 -23.62
C VAL A 53 14.32 28.78 -23.79
N ASP A 54 14.93 29.94 -23.52
CA ASP A 54 16.38 30.08 -23.60
C ASP A 54 17.08 29.12 -22.64
N PRO A 55 18.14 28.42 -23.07
CA PRO A 55 18.81 27.43 -22.22
C PRO A 55 19.35 28.03 -20.92
N LYS A 56 19.75 29.31 -20.93
CA LYS A 56 20.20 30.04 -19.73
C LYS A 56 19.07 30.27 -18.71
N GLN A 57 17.85 30.51 -19.18
CA GLN A 57 16.69 30.69 -18.30
C GLN A 57 16.28 29.37 -17.65
N GLU A 58 16.36 28.27 -18.40
CA GLU A 58 16.15 26.91 -17.90
C GLU A 58 17.14 26.57 -16.78
N MET A 59 18.44 26.81 -17.02
CA MET A 59 19.48 26.60 -16.01
C MET A 59 19.27 27.46 -14.76
N MET A 60 18.90 28.74 -14.90
CA MET A 60 18.60 29.60 -13.76
C MET A 60 17.39 29.11 -12.95
N ARG A 61 16.35 28.59 -13.62
CA ARG A 61 15.19 28.00 -12.94
C ARG A 61 15.59 26.73 -12.18
N GLN A 62 16.36 25.85 -12.79
CA GLN A 62 16.89 24.64 -12.15
C GLN A 62 17.75 24.99 -10.92
N GLN A 63 18.64 25.98 -11.04
CA GLN A 63 19.46 26.44 -9.90
C GLN A 63 18.60 27.04 -8.77
N ARG A 64 17.53 27.77 -9.09
CA ARG A 64 16.60 28.30 -8.08
C ARG A 64 15.88 27.16 -7.36
N ILE A 65 15.45 26.13 -8.08
CA ILE A 65 14.80 24.95 -7.49
C ILE A 65 15.79 24.19 -6.61
N LEU A 66 17.00 23.90 -7.08
CA LEU A 66 18.05 23.23 -6.29
C LEU A 66 18.40 24.01 -5.03
N LYS A 67 18.54 25.34 -5.13
CA LYS A 67 18.77 26.20 -3.95
C LYS A 67 17.60 26.16 -2.98
N ARG A 68 16.35 26.10 -3.45
CA ARG A 68 15.17 25.93 -2.58
C ARG A 68 15.18 24.57 -1.89
N MET A 69 15.45 23.49 -2.62
CA MET A 69 15.53 22.14 -2.08
C MET A 69 16.63 22.04 -1.01
N LYS A 70 17.83 22.54 -1.29
CA LYS A 70 18.93 22.58 -0.30
C LYS A 70 18.58 23.41 0.93
N LYS A 71 17.87 24.54 0.74
CA LYS A 71 17.39 25.35 1.87
C LYS A 71 16.33 24.64 2.70
N ILE A 72 15.44 23.87 2.08
CA ILE A 72 14.42 23.08 2.79
C ILE A 72 15.10 21.95 3.56
N GLN A 73 16.01 21.21 2.93
CA GLN A 73 16.78 20.14 3.58
C GLN A 73 17.61 20.68 4.76
N PHE A 74 18.31 21.80 4.57
CA PHE A 74 19.06 22.45 5.66
C PHE A 74 18.15 22.93 6.81
N LYS A 75 16.94 23.40 6.50
CA LYS A 75 15.98 23.88 7.53
C LYS A 75 15.29 22.74 8.28
N MET A 76 14.99 21.64 7.60
CA MET A 76 14.30 20.49 8.17
C MET A 76 15.27 19.49 8.82
N GLY A 77 16.57 19.63 8.57
CA GLY A 77 17.58 18.66 9.00
C GLY A 77 17.51 17.36 8.19
N ASP A 78 18.37 16.42 8.54
CA ASP A 78 18.23 15.05 8.06
C ASP A 78 17.03 14.39 8.76
N PRO A 79 16.22 13.60 8.05
CA PRO A 79 15.03 12.98 8.63
C PRO A 79 15.44 11.97 9.72
N GLU A 80 15.24 12.32 10.98
CA GLU A 80 15.40 11.39 12.09
C GLU A 80 14.18 10.46 12.17
N LEU A 81 14.43 9.15 12.29
CA LEU A 81 13.37 8.18 12.50
C LEU A 81 12.82 8.32 13.93
N LYS A 82 11.49 8.23 14.06
CA LYS A 82 10.86 8.18 15.38
C LYS A 82 11.45 7.01 16.17
N PRO A 83 11.86 7.22 17.43
CA PRO A 83 12.46 6.16 18.22
C PRO A 83 11.41 5.10 18.57
N ILE A 84 11.83 3.84 18.55
CA ILE A 84 11.00 2.70 18.98
C ILE A 84 11.13 2.60 20.50
N GLU A 85 10.05 2.92 21.21
CA GLU A 85 10.06 2.97 22.69
C GLU A 85 10.30 1.58 23.30
N GLU A 86 9.70 0.52 22.74
CA GLU A 86 9.80 -0.85 23.25
C GLU A 86 11.23 -1.42 23.25
N PHE A 87 12.08 -0.96 22.34
CA PHE A 87 13.48 -1.38 22.29
C PHE A 87 14.35 -0.66 23.31
N ARG A 88 13.89 0.48 23.85
CA ARG A 88 14.63 1.25 24.83
C ARG A 88 14.22 0.84 26.23
N THR A 89 15.19 0.47 27.05
CA THR A 89 14.93 0.21 28.47
C THR A 89 14.75 1.52 29.23
N ASP A 90 13.72 1.60 30.06
CA ASP A 90 13.50 2.75 30.92
C ASP A 90 14.62 2.90 31.95
N LYS A 91 15.26 4.08 31.96
CA LYS A 91 16.33 4.41 32.92
C LYS A 91 15.90 4.25 34.36
N LYS A 92 14.63 4.50 34.67
CA LYS A 92 14.05 4.32 36.01
C LYS A 92 14.13 2.86 36.48
N LEU A 93 13.91 1.90 35.58
CA LEU A 93 13.97 0.47 35.91
C LEU A 93 15.41 -0.01 36.09
N LEU A 94 16.35 0.54 35.33
CA LEU A 94 17.78 0.20 35.45
C LEU A 94 18.41 0.66 36.76
N LEU A 95 17.93 1.79 37.32
CA LEU A 95 18.49 2.43 38.52
C LEU A 95 17.81 1.98 39.82
N ASP A 96 16.64 1.33 39.76
CA ASP A 96 15.86 0.99 40.95
C ASP A 96 16.23 -0.41 41.47
N ASP A 97 17.26 -0.45 42.32
CA ASP A 97 17.71 -1.68 42.97
C ASP A 97 16.64 -2.32 43.87
N LYS A 98 15.65 -1.56 44.34
CA LYS A 98 14.57 -2.09 45.19
C LYS A 98 13.62 -3.03 44.44
N ARG A 99 13.62 -2.97 43.10
CA ARG A 99 12.80 -3.84 42.24
C ARG A 99 13.53 -5.12 41.82
N LYS A 100 14.83 -5.23 42.12
CA LYS A 100 15.59 -6.45 41.82
C LYS A 100 15.04 -7.60 42.67
N ARG A 101 14.79 -8.72 42.01
CA ARG A 101 14.37 -9.98 42.67
C ARG A 101 15.56 -10.92 42.61
N ASP A 102 15.99 -11.41 43.77
CA ASP A 102 17.05 -12.40 43.85
C ASP A 102 16.56 -13.70 43.21
N THR A 103 17.37 -14.25 42.30
CA THR A 103 17.03 -15.49 41.62
C THR A 103 17.51 -16.65 42.49
N PRO A 104 16.62 -17.57 42.91
CA PRO A 104 17.03 -18.72 43.71
C PRO A 104 17.94 -19.63 42.89
N ALA A 105 18.93 -20.23 43.54
CA ALA A 105 19.74 -21.28 42.92
C ALA A 105 18.85 -22.47 42.57
N LEU A 106 18.91 -22.94 41.33
CA LEU A 106 18.15 -24.09 40.87
C LEU A 106 18.83 -25.38 41.36
N THR A 107 18.04 -26.33 41.86
CA THR A 107 18.53 -27.68 42.15
C THR A 107 18.97 -28.37 40.86
N TYR A 108 19.91 -29.32 40.97
CA TYR A 108 20.40 -30.07 39.81
C TYR A 108 19.26 -30.77 39.05
N GLU A 109 18.32 -31.38 39.78
CA GLU A 109 17.15 -32.06 39.21
C GLU A 109 16.28 -31.13 38.35
N GLU A 110 16.04 -29.89 38.81
CA GLU A 110 15.23 -28.91 38.08
C GLU A 110 15.98 -28.37 36.85
N GLN A 111 17.31 -28.24 36.92
CA GLN A 111 18.13 -27.87 35.76
C GLN A 111 18.08 -28.97 34.69
N GLU A 112 18.26 -30.23 35.08
CA GLU A 112 18.21 -31.38 34.17
C GLU A 112 16.81 -31.52 33.54
N ARG A 113 15.75 -31.37 34.34
CA ARG A 113 14.36 -31.35 33.85
C ARG A 113 14.15 -30.30 32.76
N ARG A 114 14.63 -29.07 32.98
CA ARG A 114 14.54 -27.98 31.98
C ARG A 114 15.34 -28.31 30.71
N ALA A 115 16.53 -28.86 30.86
CA ALA A 115 17.36 -29.26 29.71
C ALA A 115 16.69 -30.35 28.87
N LEU A 116 16.07 -31.35 29.51
CA LEU A 116 15.30 -32.39 28.82
C LEU A 116 14.09 -31.79 28.09
N LEU A 117 13.30 -30.94 28.76
CA LEU A 117 12.17 -30.25 28.13
C LEU A 117 12.59 -29.41 26.92
N GLN A 118 13.73 -28.72 27.00
CA GLN A 118 14.27 -27.95 25.87
C GLN A 118 14.65 -28.85 24.69
N LYS A 119 15.27 -30.00 24.95
CA LYS A 119 15.59 -30.99 23.91
C LYS A 119 14.32 -31.53 23.24
N ASP A 120 13.29 -31.82 24.02
CA ASP A 120 12.02 -32.32 23.50
C ASP A 120 11.27 -31.25 22.70
N TRP A 121 11.27 -30.02 23.19
CA TRP A 121 10.73 -28.87 22.46
C TRP A 121 11.46 -28.63 21.13
N ALA A 122 12.79 -28.70 21.13
CA ALA A 122 13.58 -28.57 19.91
C ALA A 122 13.23 -29.66 18.89
N ARG A 123 13.10 -30.91 19.35
CA ARG A 123 12.65 -32.04 18.50
C ARG A 123 11.25 -31.81 17.94
N HIS A 124 10.31 -31.35 18.76
CA HIS A 124 8.95 -31.05 18.33
C HIS A 124 8.91 -29.93 17.28
N LYS A 125 9.54 -28.78 17.56
CA LYS A 125 9.60 -27.65 16.61
C LYS A 125 10.28 -28.02 15.29
N PHE A 126 11.29 -28.89 15.33
CA PHE A 126 11.93 -29.40 14.13
C PHE A 126 10.97 -30.26 13.30
N GLN A 127 10.22 -31.15 13.94
CA GLN A 127 9.20 -31.97 13.25
C GLN A 127 8.12 -31.09 12.62
N GLU A 128 7.57 -30.11 13.34
CA GLU A 128 6.62 -29.14 12.79
C GLU A 128 7.19 -28.43 11.56
N HIS A 129 8.42 -27.91 11.65
CA HIS A 129 9.07 -27.23 10.52
C HIS A 129 9.24 -28.14 9.30
N VAL A 130 9.66 -29.40 9.50
CA VAL A 130 9.78 -30.38 8.41
C VAL A 130 8.42 -30.63 7.77
N THR A 131 7.35 -30.80 8.57
CA THR A 131 6.00 -31.02 8.05
C THR A 131 5.48 -29.82 7.25
N GLU A 132 5.62 -28.60 7.76
CA GLU A 132 5.23 -27.37 7.07
C GLU A 132 6.00 -27.20 5.76
N THR A 133 7.31 -27.43 5.78
CA THR A 133 8.16 -27.34 4.59
C THR A 133 7.75 -28.35 3.53
N ASN A 134 7.47 -29.59 3.91
CA ASN A 134 7.00 -30.62 3.00
C ASN A 134 5.63 -30.27 2.40
N LEU A 135 4.72 -29.71 3.20
CA LEU A 135 3.42 -29.24 2.72
C LEU A 135 3.56 -28.11 1.69
N ILE A 136 4.40 -27.12 1.98
CA ILE A 136 4.68 -26.01 1.03
C ILE A 136 5.26 -26.56 -0.27
N GLN A 137 6.23 -27.48 -0.20
CA GLN A 137 6.80 -28.10 -1.39
C GLN A 137 5.76 -28.89 -2.19
N ALA A 138 4.88 -29.64 -1.53
CA ALA A 138 3.80 -30.37 -2.18
C ALA A 138 2.81 -29.42 -2.88
N LEU A 139 2.43 -28.33 -2.22
CA LEU A 139 1.57 -27.29 -2.80
C LEU A 139 2.21 -26.67 -4.03
N LEU A 140 3.49 -26.27 -3.97
CA LEU A 140 4.22 -25.71 -5.11
C LEU A 140 4.30 -26.69 -6.29
N ARG A 141 4.64 -27.96 -6.04
CA ARG A 141 4.65 -29.00 -7.08
C ARG A 141 3.28 -29.20 -7.71
N SER A 142 2.22 -29.16 -6.91
CA SER A 142 0.84 -29.28 -7.40
C SER A 142 0.45 -28.08 -8.27
N GLN A 143 0.81 -26.86 -7.86
CA GLN A 143 0.58 -25.64 -8.63
C GLN A 143 1.34 -25.66 -9.95
N GLU A 144 2.63 -26.01 -9.95
CA GLU A 144 3.43 -26.12 -11.16
C GLU A 144 2.87 -27.16 -12.14
N LYS A 145 2.46 -28.32 -11.63
CA LYS A 145 1.84 -29.37 -12.44
C LYS A 145 0.54 -28.87 -13.07
N ALA A 146 -0.34 -28.26 -12.28
CA ALA A 146 -1.59 -27.70 -12.77
C ALA A 146 -1.37 -26.64 -13.85
N LEU A 147 -0.36 -25.77 -13.70
CA LEU A 147 -0.02 -24.77 -14.72
C LEU A 147 0.54 -25.39 -16.02
N LYS A 148 1.31 -26.48 -15.93
CA LYS A 148 1.81 -27.21 -17.11
C LYS A 148 0.66 -27.87 -17.87
N GLU A 149 -0.27 -28.50 -17.16
CA GLU A 149 -1.47 -29.11 -17.74
C GLU A 149 -2.37 -28.04 -18.38
N LEU A 150 -2.63 -26.94 -17.65
CA LEU A 150 -3.42 -25.81 -18.17
C LEU A 150 -2.83 -25.25 -19.46
N ARG A 151 -1.51 -25.14 -19.54
CA ARG A 151 -0.81 -24.66 -20.75
C ARG A 151 -0.98 -25.61 -21.94
N ALA A 152 -0.94 -26.92 -21.69
CA ALA A 152 -1.13 -27.92 -22.73
C ALA A 152 -2.56 -27.92 -23.29
N GLU A 153 -3.55 -27.57 -22.44
CA GLU A 153 -4.96 -27.47 -22.84
C GLU A 153 -5.30 -26.11 -23.49
N SER A 154 -4.82 -24.99 -22.92
CA SER A 154 -5.10 -23.64 -23.40
C SER A 154 -4.02 -22.63 -23.00
N GLU A 155 -3.28 -22.12 -23.99
CA GLU A 155 -2.27 -21.07 -23.77
C GLU A 155 -2.91 -19.73 -23.34
N GLU A 156 -4.13 -19.42 -23.80
CA GLU A 156 -4.82 -18.17 -23.43
C GLU A 156 -5.14 -18.11 -21.94
N LEU A 157 -5.66 -19.22 -21.37
CA LEU A 157 -5.96 -19.30 -19.94
C LEU A 157 -4.68 -19.28 -19.09
N TYR A 158 -3.62 -19.93 -19.56
CA TYR A 158 -2.32 -19.89 -18.90
C TYR A 158 -1.77 -18.45 -18.81
N GLN A 159 -1.88 -17.66 -19.89
CA GLN A 159 -1.45 -16.25 -19.89
C GLN A 159 -2.26 -15.39 -18.93
N GLN A 160 -3.54 -15.70 -18.71
CA GLN A 160 -4.37 -15.01 -17.71
C GLN A 160 -3.99 -15.44 -16.29
N ALA A 161 -3.80 -16.74 -16.04
CA ALA A 161 -3.52 -17.28 -14.71
C ALA A 161 -2.18 -16.81 -14.11
N ILE A 162 -1.19 -16.47 -14.94
CA ILE A 162 0.12 -15.97 -14.48
C ILE A 162 0.10 -14.49 -14.09
N GLN A 163 -0.91 -13.74 -14.52
CA GLN A 163 -0.99 -12.32 -14.21
C GLN A 163 -1.18 -12.13 -12.70
N ALA A 164 -0.40 -11.22 -12.12
CA ALA A 164 -0.54 -10.85 -10.72
C ALA A 164 -1.88 -10.12 -10.52
N ASP A 165 -2.68 -10.57 -9.54
CA ASP A 165 -3.93 -9.90 -9.21
C ASP A 165 -3.67 -8.56 -8.53
N SER A 166 -4.09 -7.46 -9.16
CA SER A 166 -3.96 -6.11 -8.61
C SER A 166 -4.82 -5.88 -7.37
N ASN A 167 -5.85 -6.71 -7.15
CA ASN A 167 -6.78 -6.56 -6.03
C ASN A 167 -6.26 -7.21 -4.74
N LEU A 168 -5.15 -7.95 -4.80
CA LEU A 168 -4.59 -8.62 -3.63
C LEU A 168 -4.09 -7.64 -2.56
N PHE A 169 -3.66 -6.44 -2.96
CA PHE A 169 -3.14 -5.44 -2.05
C PHE A 169 -4.07 -4.22 -1.96
N PRO A 170 -4.41 -3.73 -0.74
CA PRO A 170 -3.90 -4.16 0.57
C PRO A 170 -4.60 -5.42 1.11
N PHE A 171 -3.81 -6.41 1.57
CA PHE A 171 -4.30 -7.62 2.22
C PHE A 171 -4.35 -7.43 3.74
N GLU A 172 -5.52 -7.56 4.34
CA GLU A 172 -5.72 -7.48 5.79
C GLU A 172 -6.35 -8.77 6.33
N VAL A 173 -5.70 -9.38 7.33
CA VAL A 173 -6.21 -10.55 8.05
C VAL A 173 -6.05 -10.32 9.54
N LYS A 174 -7.12 -10.58 10.29
CA LYS A 174 -7.09 -10.60 11.76
C LYS A 174 -6.78 -12.02 12.22
N GLY A 175 -5.84 -12.15 13.15
CA GLY A 175 -5.50 -13.44 13.74
C GLY A 175 -6.67 -14.06 14.53
N PRO A 176 -6.60 -15.36 14.85
CA PRO A 176 -7.61 -16.02 15.67
C PRO A 176 -7.66 -15.41 17.08
N VAL A 177 -8.86 -15.34 17.64
CA VAL A 177 -9.11 -14.92 19.03
C VAL A 177 -9.18 -16.15 19.95
N TYR A 178 -8.82 -15.98 21.23
CA TYR A 178 -8.92 -17.05 22.23
C TYR A 178 -10.36 -17.57 22.39
N THR A 179 -11.33 -16.66 22.41
CA THR A 179 -12.77 -16.95 22.54
C THR A 179 -13.53 -16.23 21.45
N PRO A 180 -14.47 -16.87 20.74
CA PRO A 180 -15.27 -16.22 19.72
C PRO A 180 -16.18 -15.12 20.31
N PRO A 181 -16.61 -14.13 19.51
CA PRO A 181 -17.46 -13.04 19.99
C PRO A 181 -18.83 -13.54 20.46
N ILE A 182 -19.31 -13.00 21.57
CA ILE A 182 -20.66 -13.25 22.07
C ILE A 182 -21.64 -12.35 21.29
N PRO A 183 -22.72 -12.90 20.69
CA PRO A 183 -23.69 -12.10 19.95
C PRO A 183 -24.42 -11.13 20.89
N GLY A 184 -24.50 -9.86 20.52
CA GLY A 184 -25.23 -8.82 21.26
C GLY A 184 -24.43 -8.12 22.36
N TYR A 185 -23.25 -8.62 22.73
CA TYR A 185 -22.45 -8.07 23.84
C TYR A 185 -22.02 -6.61 23.63
N ALA A 186 -21.92 -6.13 22.39
CA ALA A 186 -21.57 -4.74 22.10
C ALA A 186 -22.54 -3.71 22.71
N LYS A 187 -23.80 -4.09 23.00
CA LYS A 187 -24.78 -3.22 23.67
C LYS A 187 -24.57 -3.10 25.17
N ASP A 188 -24.03 -4.17 25.78
CA ASP A 188 -23.82 -4.29 27.22
C ASP A 188 -22.37 -3.94 27.60
N SER A 189 -21.51 -3.65 26.62
CA SER A 189 -20.15 -3.20 26.85
C SER A 189 -20.18 -1.85 27.56
N PRO A 190 -19.40 -1.66 28.64
CA PRO A 190 -19.30 -0.37 29.30
C PRO A 190 -18.77 0.68 28.32
N ASP A 191 -19.37 1.86 28.37
CA ASP A 191 -18.94 3.00 27.57
C ASP A 191 -17.67 3.63 28.17
N GLY A 192 -16.81 4.20 27.32
CA GLY A 192 -15.54 4.78 27.74
C GLY A 192 -14.89 5.64 26.65
N GLU A 193 -14.13 6.65 27.06
CA GLU A 193 -13.42 7.54 26.16
C GLU A 193 -12.02 7.00 25.83
N TYR A 194 -11.67 6.97 24.53
CA TYR A 194 -10.32 6.67 24.08
C TYR A 194 -9.53 7.96 23.87
N VAL A 195 -8.53 8.19 24.72
CA VAL A 195 -7.60 9.32 24.61
C VAL A 195 -6.26 8.83 24.08
N ASP A 196 -5.86 9.30 22.90
CA ASP A 196 -4.54 8.98 22.33
C ASP A 196 -3.43 9.72 23.08
N ILE A 197 -2.60 8.96 23.81
CA ILE A 197 -1.44 9.46 24.57
C ILE A 197 -0.11 9.22 23.85
N SER A 198 -0.14 8.89 22.56
CA SER A 198 1.06 8.63 21.75
C SER A 198 1.99 9.84 21.73
N LYS A 199 3.27 9.62 22.04
CA LYS A 199 4.27 10.70 22.07
C LYS A 199 4.51 11.23 20.66
N GLN A 200 4.32 12.54 20.49
CA GLN A 200 4.64 13.22 19.23
C GLN A 200 6.12 13.60 19.23
N TYR A 201 6.88 13.00 18.31
CA TYR A 201 8.25 13.42 18.00
C TYR A 201 8.18 14.42 16.85
N LYS A 202 8.77 15.60 17.05
CA LYS A 202 8.88 16.69 16.06
C LYS A 202 10.29 16.77 15.52
#